data_AF-A0ABC9VV59-F1
#
_entry.id   AF-A0ABC9VV59-F1
#
_cell.length_a   1.000
_cell.length_b   1.000
_cell.length_c   1.000
_cell.angle_alpha   90.00
_cell.angle_beta   90.00
_cell.angle_gamma   90.00
#
_symmetry.space_group_name_H-M   'P 1'
#
loop_
_entity.id
_entity.type
_entity.pdbx_description
1 polymer ?
#
loop_
_entity_poly.entity_id
_entity_poly.type
_entity_poly.pdbx_seq_one_letter_code
_entity_poly.pdbx_strand_id
1 'polypeptide(L)'
;MRRSTMLDIALAKKEGLVENRKLKGRVGSSDHEMVEFNILRAARRSHSKLTTPDFRRADCGLFRDLLGRIPWDKALEGQGAQDSWLIFKGHLLQAQERCIPTKRMTGKNTRKPAWMNKELLDKLRHKKDAYRGWKQGQVAWKEYRETV
;
A
#
# COMPACT_ATOMS: atom_id res chain seq x y z
N MET A 1 3.76 -41.87 -6.42
CA MET A 1 4.80 -40.83 -6.48
C MET A 1 4.20 -39.60 -7.15
N ARG A 2 3.84 -38.54 -6.42
CA ARG A 2 3.25 -37.32 -7.03
C ARG A 2 4.38 -36.53 -7.69
N ARG A 3 4.29 -36.32 -9.01
CA ARG A 3 5.21 -35.46 -9.77
C ARG A 3 5.04 -34.02 -9.28
N SER A 4 6.15 -33.33 -9.01
CA SER A 4 6.17 -31.94 -8.57
C SER A 4 5.45 -31.03 -9.58
N THR A 5 4.37 -30.39 -9.18
CA THR A 5 3.61 -29.45 -10.02
C THR A 5 4.06 -28.01 -9.76
N MET A 6 4.45 -27.28 -10.81
CA MET A 6 4.86 -25.87 -10.69
C MET A 6 3.62 -24.97 -10.62
N LEU A 7 3.18 -24.61 -9.41
CA LEU A 7 1.99 -23.77 -9.16
C LEU A 7 2.34 -22.31 -8.80
N ASP A 8 3.60 -22.05 -8.43
CA ASP A 8 4.05 -20.73 -7.98
C ASP A 8 4.59 -19.90 -9.16
N ILE A 9 3.82 -18.89 -9.57
CA ILE A 9 4.08 -18.05 -10.75
C ILE A 9 4.27 -16.60 -10.32
N ALA A 10 5.33 -15.96 -10.82
CA ALA A 10 5.53 -14.52 -10.74
C ALA A 10 5.41 -13.92 -12.16
N LEU A 11 4.39 -13.07 -12.37
CA LEU A 11 4.15 -12.43 -13.65
C LEU A 11 4.84 -11.07 -13.72
N ALA A 12 5.53 -10.79 -14.82
CA ALA A 12 6.18 -9.51 -15.08
C ALA A 12 5.64 -8.90 -16.38
N LYS A 13 5.40 -7.58 -16.39
CA LYS A 13 4.86 -6.88 -17.57
C LYS A 13 5.91 -6.70 -18.69
N LYS A 14 7.19 -6.82 -18.37
CA LYS A 14 8.31 -6.62 -19.31
C LYS A 14 9.32 -7.76 -19.17
N GLU A 15 9.73 -8.32 -20.31
CA GLU A 15 10.82 -9.30 -20.36
C GLU A 15 12.13 -8.70 -19.82
N GLY A 16 12.92 -9.51 -19.12
CA GLY A 16 14.17 -9.08 -18.47
C GLY A 16 13.99 -8.23 -17.20
N LEU A 17 12.76 -7.99 -16.74
CA LEU A 17 12.51 -7.31 -15.45
C LEU A 17 12.89 -8.19 -14.25
N VAL A 18 12.80 -9.51 -14.42
CA VAL A 18 13.03 -10.51 -13.38
C VAL A 18 14.24 -11.34 -13.77
N GLU A 19 15.21 -11.44 -12.87
CA GLU A 19 16.43 -12.24 -13.04
C GLU A 19 16.64 -13.22 -11.87
N ASN A 20 17.59 -14.15 -12.03
CA ASN A 20 18.07 -15.02 -10.95
C ASN A 20 16.97 -15.84 -10.23
N ARG A 21 16.10 -16.51 -11.00
CA ARG A 21 15.06 -17.40 -10.44
C ARG A 21 15.71 -18.65 -9.85
N LYS A 22 15.59 -18.84 -8.53
CA LYS A 22 16.05 -20.04 -7.82
C LYS A 22 14.97 -20.55 -6.88
N LEU A 23 14.88 -21.87 -6.75
CA LEU A 23 14.11 -22.49 -5.68
C LEU A 23 14.98 -22.55 -4.44
N LYS A 24 14.46 -22.06 -3.32
CA LYS A 24 15.21 -21.93 -2.06
C LYS A 24 14.81 -22.98 -1.00
N GLY A 25 14.06 -24.01 -1.43
CA GLY A 25 13.51 -25.04 -0.56
C GLY A 25 12.20 -24.63 0.12
N ARG A 26 11.67 -25.53 0.94
CA ARG A 26 10.39 -25.35 1.66
C ARG A 26 10.58 -24.51 2.91
N VAL A 27 9.56 -23.72 3.25
CA VAL A 27 9.49 -22.97 4.52
C VAL A 27 8.64 -23.75 5.50
N GLY A 28 9.21 -24.13 6.66
CA GLY A 28 8.48 -24.84 7.71
C GLY A 28 7.90 -26.17 7.21
N SER A 29 6.61 -26.42 7.47
CA SER A 29 5.86 -27.58 6.95
C SER A 29 5.08 -27.28 5.67
N SER A 30 5.33 -26.15 5.02
CA SER A 30 4.68 -25.78 3.76
C SER A 30 4.92 -26.84 2.71
N ASP A 31 3.90 -27.15 1.93
CA ASP A 31 4.01 -28.00 0.75
C ASP A 31 4.55 -27.26 -0.48
N HIS A 32 4.68 -25.92 -0.39
CA HIS A 32 5.25 -25.03 -1.42
C HIS A 32 6.74 -24.73 -1.21
N GLU A 33 7.47 -24.56 -2.31
CA GLU A 33 8.87 -24.12 -2.31
C GLU A 33 9.00 -22.60 -2.52
N MET A 34 9.93 -21.97 -1.82
CA MET A 34 10.23 -20.56 -2.03
C MET A 34 10.82 -20.35 -3.42
N VAL A 35 10.23 -19.42 -4.16
CA VAL A 35 10.81 -18.87 -5.39
C VAL A 35 11.53 -17.56 -5.04
N GLU A 36 12.85 -17.57 -5.14
CA GLU A 36 13.68 -16.37 -5.03
C GLU A 36 13.98 -15.83 -6.43
N PHE A 37 13.87 -14.52 -6.60
CA PHE A 37 14.19 -13.82 -7.84
C PHE A 37 14.57 -12.37 -7.55
N ASN A 38 15.32 -11.77 -8.46
CA ASN A 38 15.71 -10.37 -8.44
C ASN A 38 14.80 -9.56 -9.37
N ILE A 39 14.32 -8.40 -8.94
CA ILE A 39 13.64 -7.44 -9.81
C ILE A 39 14.64 -6.35 -10.17
N LEU A 40 15.01 -6.26 -11.44
CA LEU A 40 15.86 -5.19 -11.93
C LEU A 40 15.10 -3.87 -11.90
N ARG A 41 15.51 -2.96 -11.02
CA ARG A 41 14.90 -1.63 -10.92
C ARG A 41 15.99 -0.58 -10.84
N ALA A 42 16.01 0.33 -11.81
CA ALA A 42 16.72 1.59 -11.69
C ALA A 42 16.01 2.45 -10.63
N ALA A 43 16.46 2.35 -9.38
CA ALA A 43 15.85 3.05 -8.26
C ALA A 43 16.45 4.45 -8.13
N ARG A 44 15.82 5.48 -8.73
CA ARG A 44 15.91 6.82 -8.16
C ARG A 44 15.03 6.83 -6.91
N ARG A 45 15.63 6.97 -5.72
CA ARG A 45 14.88 7.32 -4.50
C ARG A 45 14.41 8.76 -4.65
N SER A 46 13.28 8.97 -5.29
CA SER A 46 12.56 10.23 -5.13
C SER A 46 11.97 10.23 -3.73
N HIS A 47 12.34 11.21 -2.92
CA HIS A 47 11.48 11.59 -1.81
C HIS A 47 10.24 12.21 -2.45
N SER A 48 9.21 11.39 -2.72
CA SER A 48 7.91 11.94 -3.08
C SER A 48 7.48 12.78 -1.89
N LYS A 49 7.44 14.11 -2.08
CA LYS A 49 6.85 15.05 -1.13
C LYS A 49 5.33 14.83 -1.20
N LEU A 50 4.87 13.68 -0.70
CA LEU A 50 3.45 13.35 -0.64
C LEU A 50 2.79 14.35 0.31
N THR A 51 1.87 15.13 -0.23
CA THR A 51 0.98 16.01 0.52
C THR A 51 -0.37 15.31 0.64
N THR A 52 -0.97 15.39 1.83
CA THR A 52 -2.32 14.86 2.09
C THR A 52 -3.15 15.97 2.72
N PRO A 53 -4.46 16.06 2.44
CA PRO A 53 -5.35 16.97 3.16
C PRO A 53 -5.29 16.71 4.68
N ASP A 54 -5.26 17.77 5.47
CA ASP A 54 -5.28 17.70 6.93
C ASP A 54 -6.65 18.05 7.48
N PHE A 55 -7.57 17.09 7.44
CA PHE A 55 -8.95 17.25 7.90
C PHE A 55 -9.08 17.69 9.37
N ARG A 56 -8.04 17.50 10.20
CA ARG A 56 -8.01 18.01 11.58
C ARG A 56 -8.00 19.54 11.67
N ARG A 57 -7.50 20.20 10.61
CA ARG A 57 -7.38 21.65 10.51
C ARG A 57 -8.35 22.23 9.48
N ALA A 58 -9.36 21.46 9.08
CA ALA A 58 -10.34 21.92 8.12
C ALA A 58 -11.20 23.04 8.71
N ASP A 59 -11.43 24.10 7.93
CA ASP A 59 -12.48 25.07 8.23
C ASP A 59 -13.83 24.51 7.73
N CYS A 60 -14.48 23.75 8.60
CA CYS A 60 -15.78 23.14 8.30
C CYS A 60 -16.90 24.17 8.12
N GLY A 61 -16.78 25.36 8.73
CA GLY A 61 -17.75 26.44 8.58
C GLY A 61 -17.70 27.00 7.16
N LEU A 62 -16.51 27.42 6.73
CA LEU A 62 -16.28 27.90 5.36
C LEU A 62 -16.64 26.84 4.32
N PHE A 63 -16.32 25.57 4.58
CA PHE A 63 -16.65 24.47 3.67
C PHE A 63 -18.16 24.34 3.47
N ARG A 64 -18.94 24.41 4.55
CA ARG A 64 -20.41 24.37 4.50
C ARG A 64 -20.95 25.59 3.77
N ASP A 65 -20.42 26.78 4.04
CA ASP A 65 -20.86 28.02 3.40
C ASP A 65 -20.61 27.99 1.89
N LEU A 66 -19.44 27.53 1.44
CA LEU A 66 -19.13 27.42 0.02
C LEU A 66 -20.07 26.47 -0.71
N LEU A 67 -20.43 25.34 -0.10
CA LEU A 67 -21.37 24.39 -0.70
C LEU A 67 -22.83 24.86 -0.60
N GLY A 68 -23.19 25.56 0.48
CA GLY A 68 -24.53 26.09 0.69
C GLY A 68 -24.89 27.26 -0.23
N ARG A 69 -23.88 27.98 -0.75
CA ARG A 69 -24.08 29.09 -1.71
C ARG A 69 -24.32 28.64 -3.15
N ILE A 70 -24.13 27.36 -3.45
CA ILE A 70 -24.33 26.84 -4.81
C ILE A 70 -25.83 26.66 -5.05
N PRO A 71 -26.39 27.23 -6.14
CA PRO A 71 -27.78 27.00 -6.52
C PRO A 71 -27.90 25.60 -7.14
N TRP A 72 -27.98 24.58 -6.28
CA TRP A 72 -27.99 23.16 -6.69
C TRP A 72 -29.17 22.80 -7.59
N ASP A 73 -30.30 23.46 -7.39
CA ASP A 73 -31.48 23.37 -8.25
C ASP A 73 -31.12 23.66 -9.71
N LYS A 74 -30.41 24.76 -9.97
CA LYS A 74 -29.98 25.16 -11.32
C LYS A 74 -28.78 24.37 -11.81
N ALA A 75 -27.82 24.09 -10.92
CA ALA A 75 -26.60 23.40 -11.28
C ALA A 75 -26.84 21.95 -11.71
N LEU A 76 -27.93 21.33 -11.23
CA LEU A 76 -28.28 19.94 -11.52
C LEU A 76 -29.50 19.82 -12.44
N GLU A 77 -30.10 20.93 -12.86
CA GLU A 77 -31.28 20.94 -13.73
C GLU A 77 -30.98 20.28 -15.09
N GLY A 78 -31.85 19.34 -15.48
CA GLY A 78 -31.73 18.61 -16.74
C GLY A 78 -30.50 17.69 -16.85
N GLN A 79 -29.72 17.53 -15.77
CA GLN A 79 -28.53 16.68 -15.76
C GLN A 79 -28.89 15.24 -15.42
N GLY A 80 -28.26 14.29 -16.10
CA GLY A 80 -28.32 12.87 -15.71
C GLY A 80 -27.61 12.63 -14.36
N ALA A 81 -27.83 11.46 -13.76
CA ALA A 81 -27.22 11.12 -12.47
C ALA A 81 -25.68 11.18 -12.51
N GLN A 82 -25.08 10.74 -13.62
CA GLN A 82 -23.63 10.76 -13.79
C GLN A 82 -23.07 12.19 -13.93
N ASP A 83 -23.71 13.04 -14.72
CA ASP A 83 -23.27 14.42 -14.92
C ASP A 83 -23.49 15.24 -13.65
N SER A 84 -24.63 15.05 -12.99
CA SER A 84 -24.92 15.61 -11.68
C SER A 84 -23.84 15.25 -10.64
N TRP A 85 -23.39 13.98 -10.63
CA TRP A 85 -22.32 13.55 -9.75
C TRP A 85 -20.99 14.23 -10.06
N LEU A 86 -20.64 14.41 -11.33
CA LEU A 86 -19.41 15.09 -11.72
C LEU A 86 -19.44 16.58 -11.31
N ILE A 87 -20.57 17.25 -11.49
CA ILE A 87 -20.78 18.65 -11.08
C ILE A 87 -20.64 18.78 -9.56
N PHE A 88 -21.36 17.94 -8.81
CA PHE A 88 -21.27 17.90 -7.36
C PHE A 88 -19.83 17.66 -6.89
N LYS A 89 -19.17 16.63 -7.44
CA LYS A 89 -17.79 16.28 -7.10
C LYS A 89 -16.83 17.43 -7.41
N GLY A 90 -17.01 18.12 -8.52
CA GLY A 90 -16.20 19.28 -8.89
C GLY A 90 -16.26 20.39 -7.83
N HIS A 91 -17.48 20.77 -7.44
CA HIS A 91 -17.69 21.78 -6.39
C HIS A 91 -17.18 21.32 -5.03
N LEU A 92 -17.39 20.06 -4.67
CA LEU A 92 -16.89 19.47 -3.43
C LEU A 92 -15.36 19.55 -3.35
N LEU A 93 -14.67 19.19 -4.43
CA LEU A 93 -13.20 19.24 -4.49
C LEU A 93 -12.67 20.67 -4.45
N GLN A 94 -13.32 21.61 -5.15
CA GLN A 94 -12.95 23.03 -5.07
C GLN A 94 -13.11 23.59 -3.65
N ALA A 95 -14.21 23.28 -2.96
CA ALA A 95 -14.39 23.67 -1.56
C ALA A 95 -13.32 23.02 -0.67
N GLN A 96 -12.98 21.76 -0.93
CA GLN A 96 -11.97 21.02 -0.16
C GLN A 96 -10.59 21.67 -0.26
N GLU A 97 -10.19 22.09 -1.46
CA GLU A 97 -8.90 22.75 -1.69
C GLU A 97 -8.79 24.10 -0.96
N ARG A 98 -9.90 24.83 -0.84
CA ARG A 98 -9.93 26.13 -0.15
C ARG A 98 -9.98 26.00 1.37
N CYS A 99 -10.68 24.99 1.88
CA CYS A 99 -10.98 24.88 3.31
C CYS A 99 -10.06 23.93 4.08
N ILE A 100 -9.39 23.01 3.38
CA ILE A 100 -8.59 21.96 4.03
C ILE A 100 -7.11 22.16 3.68
N PRO A 101 -6.28 22.61 4.64
CA PRO A 101 -4.86 22.78 4.38
C PRO A 101 -4.21 21.42 4.12
N THR A 102 -3.14 21.42 3.33
CA THR A 102 -2.37 20.20 3.11
C THR A 102 -1.27 20.06 4.16
N LYS A 103 -1.00 18.82 4.58
CA LYS A 103 0.17 18.47 5.38
C LYS A 103 1.13 17.63 4.57
N ARG A 104 2.42 17.87 4.76
CA ARG A 104 3.47 17.00 4.23
C ARG A 104 3.45 15.69 5.02
N MET A 105 3.37 14.56 4.31
CA MET A 105 3.67 13.29 4.93
C MET A 105 5.17 13.24 5.21
N THR A 106 5.53 13.11 6.49
CA THR A 106 6.91 12.86 6.88
C THR A 106 7.26 11.41 6.57
N GLY A 107 8.53 11.14 6.27
CA GLY A 107 9.00 9.83 5.77
C GLY A 107 8.72 8.62 6.68
N LYS A 108 8.30 8.84 7.93
CA LYS A 108 7.84 7.78 8.84
C LYS A 108 6.41 7.31 8.49
N ASN A 109 5.54 8.23 8.08
CA ASN A 109 4.13 7.93 7.74
C ASN A 109 3.97 7.43 6.30
N THR A 110 4.87 7.79 5.37
CA THR A 110 4.83 7.26 3.99
C THR A 110 5.35 5.83 3.86
N ARG A 111 6.14 5.35 4.83
CA ARG A 111 6.69 3.99 4.84
C ARG A 111 5.69 2.93 5.27
N LYS A 112 4.58 3.33 5.91
CA LYS A 112 3.59 2.43 6.49
C LYS A 112 2.25 2.58 5.77
N PRO A 113 1.88 1.63 4.90
CA PRO A 113 0.55 1.53 4.32
C PRO A 113 -0.57 1.63 5.37
N ALA A 114 -1.69 2.24 5.00
CA ALA A 114 -2.82 2.48 5.90
C ALA A 114 -3.42 1.21 6.52
N TRP A 115 -3.36 0.08 5.80
CA TRP A 115 -3.83 -1.23 6.25
C TRP A 115 -2.87 -1.92 7.24
N MET A 116 -1.63 -1.43 7.34
CA MET A 116 -0.61 -2.06 8.16
C MET A 116 -0.78 -1.57 9.60
N ASN A 117 -1.16 -2.43 10.54
CA ASN A 117 -1.27 -2.07 11.95
C ASN A 117 0.04 -2.39 12.72
N LYS A 118 0.09 -2.05 14.01
CA LYS A 118 1.30 -2.29 14.84
C LYS A 118 1.54 -3.79 15.05
N GLU A 119 0.49 -4.54 15.31
CA GLU A 119 0.54 -5.99 15.53
C GLU A 119 1.16 -6.74 14.33
N LEU A 120 0.73 -6.39 13.11
CA LEU A 120 1.27 -6.99 11.90
C LEU A 120 2.75 -6.66 11.70
N LEU A 121 3.15 -5.43 12.02
CA LEU A 121 4.57 -5.03 11.99
C LEU A 121 5.42 -5.82 12.98
N ASP A 122 4.89 -6.08 14.17
CA ASP A 122 5.59 -6.85 15.20
C ASP A 122 5.72 -8.31 14.80
N LYS A 123 4.66 -8.92 14.24
CA LYS A 123 4.70 -10.27 13.66
C LYS A 123 5.73 -10.38 12.52
N LEU A 124 5.76 -9.41 11.60
CA LEU A 124 6.75 -9.38 10.51
C LEU A 124 8.19 -9.24 11.02
N ARG A 125 8.40 -8.41 12.05
CA ARG A 125 9.71 -8.21 12.68
C ARG A 125 10.18 -9.49 13.35
N HIS A 126 9.32 -10.12 14.16
CA HIS A 126 9.61 -11.36 14.86
C HIS A 126 10.00 -12.48 13.88
N LYS A 127 9.23 -12.67 12.80
CA LYS A 127 9.55 -13.62 11.74
C LYS A 127 10.89 -13.33 11.05
N LYS A 128 11.16 -12.06 10.76
CA LYS A 128 12.43 -11.63 10.14
C LYS A 128 13.63 -11.89 11.06
N ASP A 129 13.47 -11.66 12.35
CA ASP A 129 14.50 -11.85 13.36
C ASP A 129 14.79 -13.35 13.57
N ALA A 130 13.73 -14.17 13.67
CA ALA A 130 13.85 -15.63 13.73
C ALA A 130 14.58 -16.19 12.49
N TYR A 131 14.20 -15.73 11.29
CA TYR A 131 14.87 -16.13 10.05
C TYR A 131 16.35 -15.71 10.02
N ARG A 132 16.66 -14.51 10.51
CA ARG A 132 18.05 -14.02 10.59
C ARG A 132 18.88 -14.86 11.54
N GLY A 133 18.35 -15.17 12.73
CA GLY A 133 19.02 -16.01 13.73
C GLY A 133 19.32 -17.40 13.19
N TRP A 134 18.34 -18.05 12.55
CA TRP A 134 18.56 -19.34 11.89
C TRP A 134 19.60 -19.26 10.78
N LYS A 135 19.50 -18.28 9.88
CA LYS A 135 20.44 -18.11 8.76
C LYS A 135 21.87 -17.85 9.22
N GLN A 136 22.06 -17.23 10.38
CA GLN A 136 23.36 -16.96 10.99
C GLN A 136 23.85 -18.12 11.87
N GLY A 137 23.11 -19.23 11.96
CA GLY A 137 23.46 -20.39 12.78
C GLY A 137 23.29 -20.16 14.29
N GLN A 138 22.65 -19.06 14.69
CA GLN A 138 22.41 -18.71 16.09
C GLN A 138 21.22 -19.46 16.70
N VAL A 139 20.33 -20.00 15.85
CA VAL A 139 19.09 -20.67 16.25
C VAL A 139 18.98 -21.98 15.48
N ALA A 140 18.61 -23.06 16.15
CA ALA A 140 18.43 -24.36 15.50
C ALA A 140 17.23 -24.32 14.54
N TRP A 141 17.27 -25.12 13.46
CA TRP A 141 16.17 -25.22 12.50
C TRP A 141 14.83 -25.58 13.18
N LYS A 142 14.86 -26.43 14.21
CA LYS A 142 13.69 -26.86 14.96
C LYS A 142 13.02 -25.70 15.70
N GLU A 143 13.82 -24.87 16.37
CA GLU A 143 13.36 -23.69 17.12
C GLU A 143 12.80 -22.62 16.18
N TYR A 144 13.44 -22.39 15.03
CA TYR A 144 12.93 -21.49 14.00
C TYR A 144 11.57 -21.96 13.43
N ARG A 145 11.42 -23.26 13.19
CA ARG A 145 10.17 -23.82 12.65
C ARG A 145 8.98 -23.65 13.61
N GLU A 146 9.22 -23.63 14.92
CA GLU A 146 8.18 -23.43 15.92
C GLU A 146 7.75 -21.95 16.05
N THR A 147 8.55 -21.01 15.54
CA THR A 147 8.28 -19.57 15.62
C THR A 147 7.54 -18.98 14.41
N VAL A 148 7.42 -19.73 13.30
CA VAL A 148 6.95 -19.21 12.00
C VAL A 148 5.74 -19.94 11.46
#